data_AF-A0A7W9EIS7-F1
#
_entry.id   AF-A0A7W9EIS7-F1
#
_cell.length_a   1.000
_cell.length_b   1.000
_cell.length_c   1.000
_cell.angle_alpha   90.00
_cell.angle_beta   90.00
_cell.angle_gamma   90.00
#
_symmetry.space_group_name_H-M   'P 1'
#
loop_
_entity.id
_entity.type
_entity.pdbx_description
1 polymer ?
#
loop_
_entity_poly.entity_id
_entity_poly.type
_entity_poly.pdbx_seq_one_letter_code
_entity_poly.pdbx_strand_id
1 'polypeptide(L)'
;MLGWLIERVSGGSVAAYTARKLWEPLGTEADGFYIMDGAPGVGREFSGAGFNATLRDWARFGQMILDGGVADGRRVVSAKWVEMASAPAAAEDATGGYGMQWWTMPRTPAFSAIGLQGQYVFVDPATRTVVVKLSYFLSDGDTATEETSAFLAAASAWSPR
;
A
#
# COMPACT_ATOMS: atom_id res chain seq x y z
N MET A 1 12.44 -6.48 9.57
CA MET A 1 12.34 -6.08 11.00
C MET A 1 10.90 -6.06 11.50
N LEU A 2 9.99 -5.24 10.92
CA LEU A 2 8.58 -5.20 11.40
C LEU A 2 7.85 -6.54 11.29
N GLY A 3 8.05 -7.30 10.21
CA GLY A 3 7.48 -8.65 10.07
C GLY A 3 7.90 -9.59 11.22
N TRP A 4 9.16 -9.57 11.63
CA TRP A 4 9.63 -10.36 12.78
C TRP A 4 8.97 -9.92 14.10
N LEU A 5 8.72 -8.62 14.26
CA LEU A 5 8.01 -8.15 15.44
C LEU A 5 6.59 -8.71 15.47
N ILE A 6 5.88 -8.70 14.33
CA ILE A 6 4.55 -9.31 14.18
C ILE A 6 4.59 -10.78 14.59
N GLU A 7 5.56 -11.56 14.10
CA GLU A 7 5.70 -12.97 14.46
C GLU A 7 5.85 -13.15 15.97
N ARG A 8 6.77 -12.38 16.58
CA ARG A 8 7.10 -12.47 18.00
C ARG A 8 5.93 -12.10 18.90
N VAL A 9 5.17 -11.06 18.56
CA VAL A 9 4.05 -10.59 19.40
C VAL A 9 2.76 -11.35 19.16
N SER A 10 2.57 -11.91 17.96
CA SER A 10 1.34 -12.64 17.60
C SER A 10 1.43 -14.15 17.82
N GLY A 11 2.64 -14.70 17.96
CA GLY A 11 2.87 -16.13 18.12
C GLY A 11 2.60 -16.97 16.85
N GLY A 12 2.46 -16.33 15.69
CA GLY A 12 2.20 -16.99 14.41
C GLY A 12 2.98 -16.34 13.26
N SER A 13 2.83 -16.86 12.04
CA SER A 13 3.53 -16.31 10.87
C SER A 13 2.94 -14.96 10.42
N VAL A 14 3.72 -14.20 9.64
CA VAL A 14 3.22 -12.95 9.05
C VAL A 14 2.03 -13.22 8.13
N ALA A 15 2.08 -14.28 7.31
CA ALA A 15 0.97 -14.64 6.44
C ALA A 15 -0.31 -14.93 7.22
N ALA A 16 -0.24 -15.72 8.29
CA ALA A 16 -1.39 -16.03 9.13
C ALA A 16 -1.95 -14.77 9.83
N TYR A 17 -1.08 -13.85 10.25
CA TYR A 17 -1.50 -12.58 10.82
C TYR A 17 -2.18 -11.69 9.78
N THR A 18 -1.58 -11.55 8.60
CA THR A 18 -2.12 -10.80 7.46
C THR A 18 -3.49 -11.32 7.05
N ALA A 19 -3.64 -12.64 6.89
CA ALA A 19 -4.91 -13.27 6.54
C ALA A 19 -6.02 -12.85 7.53
N ARG A 20 -5.81 -13.12 8.83
CA ARG A 20 -6.83 -12.89 9.86
C ARG A 20 -7.12 -11.42 10.17
N LYS A 21 -6.09 -10.56 10.11
CA LYS A 21 -6.19 -9.16 10.58
C LYS A 21 -6.40 -8.16 9.46
N LEU A 22 -6.04 -8.51 8.23
CA LEU A 22 -6.13 -7.63 7.08
C LEU A 22 -6.95 -8.27 5.94
N TRP A 23 -6.57 -9.44 5.46
CA TRP A 23 -7.09 -10.00 4.21
C TRP A 23 -8.55 -10.47 4.29
N GLU A 24 -8.90 -11.21 5.35
CA GLU A 24 -10.28 -11.66 5.59
C GLU A 24 -11.22 -10.48 5.90
N PRO A 25 -10.86 -9.51 6.79
CA PRO A 25 -11.71 -8.33 7.01
C PRO A 25 -11.92 -7.44 5.77
N LEU A 26 -11.03 -7.49 4.78
CA LEU A 26 -11.14 -6.72 3.54
C LEU A 26 -12.16 -7.30 2.55
N GLY A 27 -12.66 -8.53 2.76
CA GLY A 27 -13.60 -9.16 1.82
C GLY A 27 -12.98 -9.41 0.45
N THR A 28 -11.72 -9.86 0.43
CA THR A 28 -10.93 -10.09 -0.79
C THR A 28 -11.49 -11.24 -1.63
N GLU A 29 -11.32 -11.15 -2.96
CA GLU A 29 -11.82 -12.13 -3.93
C GLU A 29 -10.92 -13.36 -4.06
N ALA A 30 -9.62 -13.21 -3.78
CA ALA A 30 -8.64 -14.28 -3.91
C ALA A 30 -7.64 -14.28 -2.76
N ASP A 31 -7.01 -15.43 -2.53
CA ASP A 31 -5.90 -15.55 -1.60
C ASP A 31 -4.70 -14.71 -2.08
N GLY A 32 -4.11 -13.98 -1.14
CA GLY A 32 -2.79 -13.39 -1.31
C GLY A 32 -1.70 -14.34 -0.81
N PHE A 33 -0.47 -14.19 -1.29
CA PHE A 33 0.65 -14.99 -0.83
C PHE A 33 1.94 -14.19 -0.68
N TYR A 34 2.82 -14.66 0.19
CA TYR A 34 4.18 -14.13 0.31
C TYR A 34 5.16 -15.04 -0.43
N ILE A 35 6.09 -14.42 -1.16
CA ILE A 35 7.34 -15.08 -1.54
C ILE A 35 8.12 -15.36 -0.25
N MET A 36 8.70 -16.55 -0.16
CA MET A 36 9.49 -16.99 0.99
C MET A 36 10.97 -16.70 0.75
N ASP A 37 11.64 -16.15 1.76
CA ASP A 37 13.08 -15.99 1.84
C ASP A 37 13.68 -17.17 2.63
N GLY A 38 14.35 -18.08 1.92
CA GLY A 38 15.00 -19.27 2.48
C GLY A 38 14.50 -20.59 1.90
N ALA A 39 15.06 -21.70 2.39
CA ALA A 39 14.73 -23.04 1.92
C ALA A 39 13.30 -23.47 2.30
N PRO A 40 12.66 -24.37 1.52
CA PRO A 40 11.36 -24.93 1.87
C PRO A 40 11.32 -25.47 3.31
N GLY A 41 10.28 -25.12 4.06
CA GLY A 41 10.09 -25.56 5.46
C GLY A 41 10.84 -24.73 6.51
N VAL A 42 11.75 -23.83 6.11
CA VAL A 42 12.53 -22.97 7.04
C VAL A 42 12.42 -21.48 6.69
N GLY A 43 12.18 -21.18 5.41
CA GLY A 43 12.08 -19.82 4.92
C GLY A 43 10.97 -19.02 5.59
N ARG A 44 11.12 -17.70 5.57
CA ARG A 44 10.17 -16.75 6.16
C ARG A 44 9.55 -15.88 5.08
N GLU A 45 8.38 -15.33 5.33
CA GLU A 45 7.73 -14.40 4.41
C GLU A 45 8.64 -13.18 4.15
N PHE A 46 8.90 -12.87 2.87
CA PHE A 46 9.64 -11.67 2.49
C PHE A 46 8.75 -10.44 2.64
N SER A 47 8.50 -10.03 3.89
CA SER A 47 7.44 -9.06 4.23
C SER A 47 7.67 -7.64 3.70
N GLY A 48 8.85 -7.33 3.16
CA GLY A 48 9.20 -6.01 2.63
C GLY A 48 8.86 -5.81 1.15
N ALA A 49 8.74 -6.89 0.36
CA ALA A 49 8.48 -6.79 -1.07
C ALA A 49 7.79 -8.02 -1.71
N GLY A 50 7.57 -9.08 -0.93
CA GLY A 50 7.15 -10.38 -1.46
C GLY A 50 5.65 -10.66 -1.47
N PHE A 51 4.79 -9.71 -1.08
CA PHE A 51 3.34 -9.95 -1.05
C PHE A 51 2.72 -9.81 -2.44
N ASN A 52 1.95 -10.80 -2.85
CA ASN A 52 1.28 -10.87 -4.13
C ASN A 52 -0.23 -10.98 -3.93
N ALA A 53 -0.99 -10.24 -4.73
CA ALA A 53 -2.43 -10.24 -4.72
C ALA A 53 -2.99 -9.75 -6.06
N THR A 54 -4.28 -9.93 -6.27
CA THR A 54 -4.95 -9.41 -7.48
C THR A 54 -5.06 -7.89 -7.46
N LEU A 55 -5.20 -7.29 -8.65
CA LEU A 55 -5.39 -5.84 -8.78
C LEU A 55 -6.59 -5.33 -7.99
N ARG A 56 -7.72 -6.06 -8.02
CA ARG A 56 -8.94 -5.67 -7.30
C ARG A 56 -8.77 -5.78 -5.79
N ASP A 57 -8.03 -6.76 -5.29
CA ASP A 57 -7.81 -6.89 -3.84
C ASP A 57 -6.83 -5.84 -3.30
N TRP A 58 -5.84 -5.44 -4.10
CA TRP A 58 -5.08 -4.21 -3.81
C TRP A 58 -5.96 -2.96 -3.81
N ALA A 59 -6.96 -2.88 -4.68
CA ALA A 59 -7.90 -1.76 -4.69
C ALA A 59 -8.79 -1.74 -3.45
N ARG A 60 -9.24 -2.91 -2.95
CA ARG A 60 -9.92 -3.02 -1.65
C ARG A 60 -9.05 -2.55 -0.50
N PHE A 61 -7.77 -2.91 -0.50
CA PHE A 61 -6.81 -2.42 0.48
C PHE A 61 -6.71 -0.89 0.43
N GLY A 62 -6.51 -0.31 -0.76
CA GLY A 62 -6.49 1.15 -0.95
C GLY A 62 -7.79 1.82 -0.53
N GLN A 63 -8.95 1.22 -0.83
CA GLN A 63 -10.27 1.73 -0.44
C GLN A 63 -10.46 1.73 1.07
N MET A 64 -10.02 0.68 1.77
CA MET A 64 -10.06 0.62 3.23
C MET A 64 -9.23 1.75 3.88
N ILE A 65 -8.08 2.08 3.29
CA ILE A 65 -7.26 3.21 3.72
C ILE A 65 -7.98 4.54 3.43
N LEU A 66 -8.55 4.70 2.24
CA LEU A 66 -9.33 5.88 1.85
C LEU A 66 -10.53 6.12 2.80
N ASP A 67 -11.17 5.04 3.26
CA ASP A 67 -12.31 5.07 4.18
C ASP A 67 -11.89 5.09 5.67
N GLY A 68 -10.67 5.54 5.97
CA GLY A 68 -10.23 5.79 7.34
C GLY A 68 -10.04 4.52 8.18
N GLY A 69 -9.65 3.43 7.52
CA GLY A 69 -9.33 2.16 8.15
C GLY A 69 -10.52 1.19 8.27
N VAL A 70 -11.59 1.41 7.51
CA VAL A 70 -12.84 0.63 7.56
C VAL A 70 -13.05 -0.08 6.22
N ALA A 71 -13.35 -1.37 6.27
CA ALA A 71 -13.79 -2.17 5.13
C ALA A 71 -15.10 -2.87 5.49
N ASP A 72 -16.10 -2.81 4.62
CA ASP A 72 -17.42 -3.44 4.81
C ASP A 72 -18.04 -3.17 6.19
N GLY A 73 -17.92 -1.92 6.68
CA GLY A 73 -18.42 -1.50 8.00
C GLY A 73 -17.60 -1.98 9.19
N ARG A 74 -16.54 -2.77 8.98
CA ARG A 74 -15.63 -3.26 10.02
C ARG A 74 -14.34 -2.45 10.05
N ARG A 75 -13.93 -2.04 11.26
CA ARG A 75 -12.63 -1.39 11.47
C ARG A 75 -11.49 -2.41 11.37
N VAL A 76 -10.60 -2.20 10.40
CA VAL A 76 -9.38 -2.98 10.17
C VAL A 76 -8.18 -2.33 10.85
N VAL A 77 -8.01 -1.02 10.65
CA VAL A 77 -7.01 -0.18 11.35
C VAL A 77 -7.67 1.06 11.95
N SER A 78 -7.02 1.71 12.91
CA SER A 78 -7.57 2.92 13.53
C SER A 78 -7.48 4.11 12.56
N ALA A 79 -8.49 4.98 12.58
CA ALA A 79 -8.48 6.22 11.80
C ALA A 79 -7.23 7.07 12.13
N LYS A 80 -6.87 7.14 13.43
CA LYS A 80 -5.64 7.78 13.88
C LYS A 80 -4.38 7.19 13.24
N TRP A 81 -4.32 5.88 13.03
CA TRP A 81 -3.18 5.28 12.33
C TRP A 81 -3.14 5.69 10.87
N VAL A 82 -4.29 5.74 10.18
CA VAL A 82 -4.38 6.23 8.79
C VAL A 82 -3.90 7.68 8.71
N GLU A 83 -4.36 8.56 9.60
CA GLU A 83 -3.92 9.96 9.67
C GLU A 83 -2.40 10.10 9.85
N MET A 84 -1.80 9.28 10.73
CA MET A 84 -0.35 9.28 10.93
C MET A 84 0.42 8.69 9.75
N ALA A 85 -0.16 7.69 9.07
CA ALA A 85 0.47 7.02 7.94
C ALA A 85 0.42 7.88 6.67
N SER A 86 -0.64 8.66 6.47
CA SER A 86 -0.78 9.58 5.34
C SER A 86 -0.03 10.91 5.53
N ALA A 87 0.66 11.10 6.66
CA ALA A 87 1.40 12.32 6.97
C ALA A 87 2.92 12.07 6.93
N PRO A 88 3.69 13.04 6.42
CA PRO A 88 5.15 12.93 6.39
C PRO A 88 5.71 13.00 7.82
N ALA A 89 6.66 12.12 8.15
CA ALA A 89 7.28 12.10 9.49
C ALA A 89 8.29 13.24 9.72
N ALA A 90 8.74 13.88 8.64
CA ALA A 90 9.62 15.04 8.63
C ALA A 90 9.06 16.10 7.67
N ALA A 91 9.70 17.27 7.60
CA ALA A 91 9.33 18.28 6.61
C ALA A 91 9.45 17.70 5.20
N GLU A 92 8.41 17.89 4.39
CA GLU A 92 8.43 17.50 2.97
C GLU A 92 9.33 18.41 2.16
N ASP A 93 9.93 17.85 1.12
CA ASP A 93 10.60 18.62 0.09
C ASP A 93 9.75 18.68 -1.20
N ALA A 94 10.35 19.11 -2.30
CA ALA A 94 9.67 19.22 -3.58
C ALA A 94 9.28 17.86 -4.20
N THR A 95 9.83 16.74 -3.69
CA THR A 95 9.60 15.37 -4.16
C THR A 95 8.60 14.61 -3.28
N GLY A 96 8.38 15.09 -2.05
CA GLY A 96 7.35 14.59 -1.15
C GLY A 96 7.92 14.32 0.22
N GLY A 97 7.28 13.40 0.93
CA GLY A 97 7.72 12.90 2.20
C GLY A 97 7.42 11.42 2.37
N TYR A 98 7.68 10.94 3.57
CA TYR A 98 7.47 9.55 3.93
C TYR A 98 6.96 9.42 5.36
N GLY A 99 5.99 8.55 5.58
CA GLY A 99 5.39 8.26 6.89
C GLY A 99 4.87 6.83 6.96
N MET A 100 5.25 6.09 8.00
CA MET A 100 4.75 4.74 8.31
C MET A 100 4.55 3.80 7.10
N GLN A 101 5.52 3.69 6.19
CA GLN A 101 5.48 2.87 4.96
C GLN A 101 4.73 3.46 3.76
N TRP A 102 4.37 4.74 3.79
CA TRP A 102 3.72 5.47 2.70
C TRP A 102 4.54 6.68 2.25
N TRP A 103 4.51 6.95 0.95
CA TRP A 103 5.09 8.13 0.31
C TRP A 103 4.00 9.18 0.08
N THR A 104 4.24 10.42 0.47
CA THR A 104 3.28 11.51 0.28
C THR A 104 3.55 12.27 -1.02
N MET A 105 2.49 12.78 -1.66
CA MET A 105 2.59 13.60 -2.86
C MET A 105 2.61 15.09 -2.48
N PRO A 106 3.65 15.86 -2.86
CA PRO A 106 3.79 17.26 -2.49
C PRO A 106 2.54 18.11 -2.79
N ARG A 107 2.16 18.96 -1.84
CA ARG A 107 1.07 19.96 -1.99
C ARG A 107 -0.31 19.35 -2.26
N THR A 108 -0.50 18.06 -1.99
CA THR A 108 -1.78 17.36 -2.06
C THR A 108 -1.97 16.52 -0.80
N PRO A 109 -3.20 16.11 -0.45
CA PRO A 109 -3.41 15.11 0.59
C PRO A 109 -3.18 13.68 0.09
N ALA A 110 -2.74 13.49 -1.16
CA ALA A 110 -2.57 12.17 -1.75
C ALA A 110 -1.26 11.51 -1.29
N PHE A 111 -1.27 10.18 -1.24
CA PHE A 111 -0.15 9.37 -0.78
C PHE A 111 -0.19 7.98 -1.42
N SER A 112 0.91 7.23 -1.35
CA SER A 112 1.07 5.97 -2.07
C SER A 112 1.95 4.94 -1.37
N ALA A 113 1.56 3.67 -1.49
CA ALA A 113 2.51 2.57 -1.35
C ALA A 113 3.16 2.34 -2.71
N ILE A 114 4.50 2.41 -2.77
CA ILE A 114 5.27 2.36 -4.02
C ILE A 114 6.19 1.15 -3.98
N GLY A 115 6.15 0.35 -5.04
CA GLY A 115 7.05 -0.78 -5.26
C GLY A 115 7.89 -0.62 -6.52
N LEU A 116 9.00 -1.35 -6.56
CA LEU A 116 9.91 -1.35 -7.71
C LEU A 116 9.19 -1.73 -9.01
N GLN A 117 9.67 -1.21 -10.14
CA GLN A 117 9.17 -1.54 -11.48
C GLN A 117 7.69 -1.18 -11.70
N GLY A 118 7.23 -0.15 -10.99
CA GLY A 118 5.98 0.52 -11.30
C GLY A 118 4.76 -0.01 -10.56
N GLN A 119 4.92 -0.50 -9.32
CA GLN A 119 3.80 -0.88 -8.46
C GLN A 119 3.32 0.34 -7.67
N TYR A 120 2.02 0.63 -7.71
CA TYR A 120 1.42 1.71 -6.94
C TYR A 120 0.08 1.30 -6.37
N VAL A 121 -0.12 1.61 -5.09
CA VAL A 121 -1.45 1.83 -4.50
C VAL A 121 -1.50 3.29 -4.10
N PHE A 122 -2.12 4.11 -4.94
CA PHE A 122 -2.30 5.54 -4.75
C PHE A 122 -3.68 5.82 -4.15
N VAL A 123 -3.71 6.70 -3.15
CA VAL A 123 -4.92 7.11 -2.43
C VAL A 123 -4.96 8.63 -2.39
N ASP A 124 -6.08 9.22 -2.84
CA ASP A 124 -6.34 10.65 -2.75
C ASP A 124 -7.66 10.91 -2.00
N PRO A 125 -7.58 11.34 -0.73
CA PRO A 125 -8.75 11.69 0.06
C PRO A 125 -9.56 12.87 -0.49
N ALA A 126 -8.93 13.84 -1.18
CA ALA A 126 -9.61 15.02 -1.68
C ALA A 126 -10.60 14.69 -2.81
N THR A 127 -10.19 13.80 -3.71
CA THR A 127 -11.01 13.36 -4.85
C THR A 127 -11.78 12.05 -4.57
N ARG A 128 -11.55 11.44 -3.40
CA ARG A 128 -12.03 10.10 -3.04
C ARG A 128 -11.64 9.03 -4.07
N THR A 129 -10.39 9.09 -4.52
CA THR A 129 -9.88 8.22 -5.59
C THR A 129 -8.86 7.22 -5.05
N VAL A 130 -8.94 5.98 -5.54
CA VAL A 130 -7.89 4.97 -5.40
C VAL A 130 -7.45 4.55 -6.79
N VAL A 131 -6.14 4.54 -7.02
CA VAL A 131 -5.54 4.00 -8.25
C VAL A 131 -4.60 2.87 -7.87
N VAL A 132 -4.81 1.69 -8.46
CA VAL A 132 -3.86 0.59 -8.38
C VAL A 132 -3.23 0.36 -9.74
N LYS A 133 -1.89 0.37 -9.77
CA LYS A 133 -1.10 0.07 -10.94
C LYS A 133 -0.13 -1.06 -10.60
N LEU A 134 -0.29 -2.19 -11.27
CA LEU A 134 0.65 -3.31 -11.22
C LEU A 134 1.37 -3.35 -12.56
N SER A 135 2.70 -3.44 -12.56
CA SER A 135 3.50 -3.33 -13.78
C SER A 135 4.78 -4.13 -13.67
N TYR A 136 5.52 -4.24 -14.76
CA TYR A 136 6.90 -4.69 -14.74
C TYR A 136 7.59 -4.04 -15.95
N PHE A 137 8.62 -3.24 -15.70
CA PHE A 137 9.45 -2.66 -16.75
C PHE A 137 10.92 -2.95 -16.48
N LEU A 138 11.67 -3.15 -17.55
CA LEU A 138 13.13 -3.22 -17.50
C LEU A 138 13.67 -1.82 -17.17
N SER A 139 14.72 -1.76 -16.36
CA SER A 139 15.25 -0.51 -15.78
C SER A 139 16.05 0.32 -16.80
N ASP A 140 15.41 0.65 -17.92
CA ASP A 140 16.09 1.24 -19.08
C ASP A 140 15.93 2.77 -19.10
N GLY A 141 15.37 3.37 -18.03
CA GLY A 141 15.22 4.82 -17.84
C GLY A 141 14.06 5.19 -16.92
N ASP A 142 13.90 6.50 -16.67
CA ASP A 142 12.90 7.04 -15.74
C ASP A 142 11.53 7.32 -16.37
N THR A 143 11.40 7.20 -17.70
CA THR A 143 10.18 7.60 -18.44
C THR A 143 8.90 6.97 -17.90
N ALA A 144 8.90 5.67 -17.61
CA ALA A 144 7.71 4.99 -17.09
C ALA A 144 7.28 5.51 -15.69
N THR A 145 8.27 5.90 -14.87
CA THR A 145 8.05 6.51 -13.55
C THR A 145 7.51 7.94 -13.70
N GLU A 146 8.07 8.71 -14.63
CA GLU A 146 7.64 10.08 -14.94
C GLU A 146 6.20 10.10 -15.48
N GLU A 147 5.88 9.23 -16.43
CA GLU A 147 4.53 9.07 -16.99
C GLU A 147 3.52 8.67 -15.91
N THR A 148 3.90 7.73 -15.03
CA THR A 148 3.04 7.33 -13.91
C THR A 148 2.80 8.50 -12.96
N SER A 149 3.85 9.27 -12.63
CA SER A 149 3.74 10.43 -11.74
C SER A 149 2.86 11.53 -12.35
N ALA A 150 3.00 11.79 -13.66
CA ALA A 150 2.17 12.73 -14.39
C ALA A 150 0.68 12.31 -14.40
N PHE A 151 0.41 11.02 -14.62
CA PHE A 151 -0.94 10.47 -14.56
C PHE A 151 -1.56 10.64 -13.17
N LEU A 152 -0.84 10.28 -12.11
CA LEU A 152 -1.34 10.38 -10.73
C LEU A 152 -1.60 11.85 -10.33
N ALA A 153 -0.72 12.77 -10.74
CA ALA A 153 -0.94 14.20 -10.54
C ALA A 153 -2.19 14.71 -11.28
N ALA A 154 -2.41 14.26 -12.53
CA ALA A 154 -3.61 14.60 -13.29
C ALA A 154 -4.88 14.04 -12.65
N ALA A 155 -4.83 12.80 -12.13
CA ALA A 155 -5.93 12.19 -11.40
C ALA A 155 -6.25 12.96 -10.10
N SER A 156 -5.24 13.42 -9.36
CA SER A 156 -5.43 14.20 -8.13
C SER A 156 -5.99 15.60 -8.40
N ALA A 157 -5.62 16.20 -9.54
CA ALA A 157 -6.15 17.49 -9.95
C ALA A 157 -7.56 17.41 -10.59
N TRP A 158 -8.07 16.20 -10.81
CA TRP A 158 -9.33 16.02 -11.51
C TRP A 158 -10.53 16.33 -10.61
N SER A 159 -11.44 17.17 -11.11
CA SER A 159 -12.75 17.41 -10.51
C SER A 159 -13.82 16.81 -11.43
N PRO A 160 -14.58 15.80 -10.98
CA PRO A 160 -15.72 15.28 -11.74
C PRO A 160 -16.72 16.41 -12.02
N ARG A 161 -17.29 16.42 -13.23
CA ARG A 161 -18.42 17.29 -13.57
C ARG A 161 -19.74 16.66 -13.14
#